data_AF-A0A947KWA8-F1
#
_entry.id   AF-A0A947KWA8-F1
#
_cell.length_a   1.000
_cell.length_b   1.000
_cell.length_c   1.000
_cell.angle_alpha   90.00
_cell.angle_beta   90.00
_cell.angle_gamma   90.00
#
_symmetry.space_group_name_H-M   'P 1'
#
loop_
_entity.id
_entity.type
_entity.pdbx_description
1 polymer ?
#
loop_
_entity_poly.entity_id
_entity_poly.type
_entity_poly.pdbx_seq_one_letter_code
_entity_poly.pdbx_strand_id
1 'polypeptide(L)'
;MNKPVFTFTKRLNSFSVQVENLEKLSVEQIKEIQDFVTARRGVFDFSSYTFTIQKRLEFNDFISLLKYANIDSTCLESTCRETLSASKSDKKIDFGKYKGMQYSEIPDVYLLWLKRNYRGADRELIDSQLKARGL
;
A
#
# COMPACT_ATOMS: atom_id res chain seq x y z
N MET A 1 -12.55 2.49 29.51
CA MET A 1 -11.62 1.45 29.06
C MET A 1 -11.12 1.83 27.68
N ASN A 2 -9.82 1.94 27.49
CA ASN A 2 -9.26 2.25 26.17
C ASN A 2 -9.24 0.96 25.34
N LYS A 3 -9.81 1.04 24.13
CA LYS A 3 -9.84 -0.08 23.18
C LYS A 3 -8.65 0.06 22.23
N PRO A 4 -7.90 -1.01 21.93
CA PRO A 4 -6.82 -0.95 20.94
C PRO A 4 -7.35 -0.53 19.57
N VAL A 5 -6.64 0.40 18.93
CA VAL A 5 -6.90 0.85 17.55
C VAL A 5 -5.92 0.12 16.65
N PHE A 6 -6.44 -0.82 15.88
CA PHE A 6 -5.67 -1.64 14.94
C PHE A 6 -5.82 -1.10 13.53
N THR A 7 -4.71 -0.84 12.89
CA THR A 7 -4.64 -0.33 11.53
C THR A 7 -4.11 -1.45 10.64
N PHE A 8 -5.01 -2.17 9.97
CA PHE A 8 -4.69 -3.34 9.16
C PHE A 8 -4.17 -2.94 7.78
N THR A 9 -3.09 -3.57 7.34
CA THR A 9 -2.41 -3.36 6.07
C THR A 9 -2.20 -4.71 5.36
N LYS A 10 -2.85 -4.90 4.21
CA LYS A 10 -2.70 -6.11 3.39
C LYS A 10 -1.42 -6.05 2.55
N ARG A 11 -0.65 -7.15 2.52
CA ARG A 11 0.49 -7.35 1.61
C ARG A 11 0.28 -8.61 0.78
N LEU A 12 1.11 -8.86 -0.23
CA LEU A 12 0.97 -9.98 -1.17
C LEU A 12 0.90 -11.36 -0.50
N ASN A 13 1.75 -11.60 0.50
CA ASN A 13 1.88 -12.89 1.20
C ASN A 13 1.84 -12.77 2.73
N SER A 14 1.55 -11.58 3.23
CA SER A 14 1.52 -11.27 4.65
C SER A 14 0.52 -10.16 4.91
N PHE A 15 0.25 -9.90 6.18
CA PHE A 15 -0.41 -8.67 6.58
C PHE A 15 0.35 -8.06 7.74
N SER A 16 0.25 -6.74 7.83
CA SER A 16 0.84 -5.92 8.88
C SER A 16 -0.29 -5.20 9.61
N VAL A 17 -0.19 -5.03 10.91
CA VAL A 17 -1.17 -4.30 11.71
C VAL A 17 -0.44 -3.37 12.64
N GLN A 18 -0.74 -2.09 12.55
CA GLN A 18 -0.18 -1.07 13.43
C GLN A 18 -1.15 -0.80 14.59
N VAL A 19 -0.61 -0.64 15.80
CA VAL A 19 -1.38 -0.31 17.00
C VAL A 19 -1.15 1.17 17.33
N GLU A 20 -2.07 2.04 16.93
CA GLU A 20 -1.85 3.49 17.06
C GLU A 20 -1.86 3.99 18.50
N ASN A 21 -2.60 3.32 19.38
CA ASN A 21 -2.77 3.74 20.77
C ASN A 21 -2.07 2.84 21.77
N LEU A 22 -0.96 2.19 21.39
CA LEU A 22 -0.23 1.26 22.25
C LEU A 22 0.12 1.88 23.62
N GLU A 23 0.55 3.14 23.64
CA GLU A 23 0.94 3.87 24.85
C GLU A 23 -0.23 4.13 25.82
N LYS A 24 -1.47 4.03 25.32
CA LYS A 24 -2.71 4.24 26.09
C LYS A 24 -3.36 2.93 26.53
N LEU A 25 -2.76 1.78 26.18
CA LEU A 25 -3.22 0.45 26.55
C LEU A 25 -2.57 -0.01 27.85
N SER A 26 -3.28 -0.86 28.58
CA SER A 26 -2.71 -1.54 29.74
C SER A 26 -1.67 -2.58 29.32
N VAL A 27 -0.68 -2.83 30.19
CA VAL A 27 0.36 -3.85 29.97
C VAL A 27 -0.24 -5.23 29.69
N GLU A 28 -1.37 -5.54 30.33
CA GLU A 28 -2.13 -6.78 30.11
C GLU A 28 -2.61 -6.91 28.65
N GLN A 29 -3.19 -5.85 28.09
CA GLN A 29 -3.67 -5.83 26.70
C GLN A 29 -2.51 -5.95 25.70
N ILE A 30 -1.37 -5.30 25.98
CA ILE A 30 -0.17 -5.42 25.15
C ILE A 30 0.32 -6.88 25.16
N LYS A 31 0.30 -7.53 26.33
CA LYS A 31 0.66 -8.94 26.48
C LYS A 31 -0.30 -9.85 25.72
N GLU A 32 -1.60 -9.60 25.76
CA GLU A 32 -2.60 -10.36 24.98
C GLU A 32 -2.35 -10.24 23.46
N ILE A 33 -2.03 -9.04 22.97
CA ILE A 33 -1.69 -8.82 21.56
C ILE A 33 -0.39 -9.56 21.21
N GLN A 34 0.62 -9.50 22.08
CA GLN A 34 1.88 -10.21 21.87
C GLN A 34 1.67 -11.73 21.83
N ASP A 35 0.87 -12.27 22.73
CA ASP A 35 0.54 -13.70 22.78
C ASP A 35 -0.22 -14.13 21.52
N PHE A 36 -1.21 -13.33 21.09
CA PHE A 36 -1.95 -13.54 19.84
C PHE A 36 -1.02 -13.59 18.61
N VAL A 37 -0.06 -12.66 18.53
CA VAL A 37 0.91 -12.60 17.42
C VAL A 37 1.86 -13.79 17.48
N THR A 38 2.37 -14.13 18.66
CA THR A 38 3.32 -15.24 18.87
C THR A 38 2.68 -16.60 18.58
N ALA A 39 1.45 -16.82 19.06
CA ALA A 39 0.67 -18.03 18.78
C ALA A 39 0.47 -18.27 17.28
N ARG A 40 0.50 -17.20 16.48
CA ARG A 40 0.33 -17.24 15.02
C ARG A 40 1.65 -17.18 14.25
N ARG A 41 2.79 -17.31 14.94
CA ARG A 41 4.14 -17.18 14.37
C ARG A 41 4.37 -15.83 13.68
N GLY A 42 3.72 -14.79 14.18
CA GLY A 42 3.98 -13.42 13.76
C GLY A 42 5.15 -12.80 14.50
N VAL A 43 5.55 -11.62 14.04
CA VAL A 43 6.58 -10.79 14.67
C VAL A 43 5.92 -9.50 15.12
N PHE A 44 6.10 -9.12 16.39
CA PHE A 44 5.68 -7.84 16.92
C PHE A 44 6.89 -6.92 17.05
N ASP A 45 6.86 -5.79 16.36
CA ASP A 45 7.87 -4.74 16.42
C ASP A 45 7.43 -3.67 17.42
N PHE A 46 8.08 -3.64 18.59
CA PHE A 46 7.78 -2.67 19.64
C PHE A 46 8.30 -1.27 19.32
N SER A 47 9.25 -1.11 18.39
CA SER A 47 9.76 0.21 17.99
C SER A 47 8.79 0.95 17.07
N SER A 48 8.12 0.21 16.20
CA SER A 48 7.17 0.74 15.21
C SER A 48 5.71 0.48 15.61
N TYR A 49 5.47 -0.07 16.81
CA TYR A 49 4.17 -0.49 17.33
C TYR A 49 3.34 -1.29 16.32
N THR A 50 4.01 -2.16 15.57
CA THR A 50 3.44 -2.84 14.41
C THR A 50 3.76 -4.32 14.46
N PHE A 51 2.78 -5.18 14.19
CA PHE A 51 3.00 -6.61 14.04
C PHE A 51 2.75 -7.10 12.64
N THR A 52 3.53 -8.09 12.21
CA THR A 52 3.42 -8.72 10.90
C THR A 52 3.21 -10.22 11.06
N ILE A 53 2.25 -10.77 10.32
CA ILE A 53 1.98 -12.20 10.27
C ILE A 53 2.10 -12.66 8.81
N GLN A 54 2.92 -13.68 8.56
CA GLN A 54 3.15 -14.25 7.22
C GLN A 54 2.02 -15.19 6.81
N LYS A 55 0.81 -14.65 6.71
CA LYS A 55 -0.35 -15.34 6.16
C LYS A 55 -1.08 -14.43 5.19
N ARG A 56 -1.64 -15.02 4.13
CA ARG A 56 -2.63 -14.35 3.30
C ARG A 56 -3.93 -14.31 4.09
N LEU A 57 -4.36 -13.10 4.44
CA LEU A 57 -5.56 -12.88 5.24
C LEU A 57 -6.25 -11.62 4.73
N GLU A 58 -7.58 -11.65 4.63
CA GLU A 58 -8.36 -10.46 4.29
C GLU A 58 -8.76 -9.70 5.55
N PHE A 59 -9.12 -8.42 5.38
CA PHE A 59 -9.50 -7.57 6.51
C PHE A 59 -10.70 -8.14 7.28
N ASN A 60 -11.69 -8.69 6.57
CA ASN A 60 -12.87 -9.28 7.19
C ASN A 60 -12.55 -10.56 7.99
N ASP A 61 -11.61 -11.38 7.50
CA ASP A 61 -11.10 -12.53 8.26
C ASP A 61 -10.33 -12.08 9.49
N PHE A 62 -9.54 -11.00 9.39
CA PHE A 62 -8.84 -10.42 10.52
C PHE A 62 -9.81 -9.94 11.62
N ILE A 63 -10.91 -9.27 11.25
CA ILE A 63 -11.97 -8.90 12.20
C ILE A 63 -12.57 -10.14 12.86
N SER A 64 -12.84 -11.19 12.07
CA SER A 64 -13.40 -12.44 12.58
C SER A 64 -12.46 -13.15 13.56
N LEU A 65 -11.15 -13.07 13.32
CA LEU A 65 -10.12 -13.62 14.19
C LEU A 65 -9.99 -12.85 15.50
N LEU A 66 -10.13 -11.53 15.47
CA LEU A 66 -10.15 -10.71 16.68
C LEU A 66 -11.41 -10.98 17.52
N LYS A 67 -12.56 -11.16 16.88
CA LYS A 67 -13.80 -11.61 17.54
C LYS A 67 -13.62 -12.97 18.21
N TYR A 68 -12.99 -13.93 17.52
CA TYR A 68 -12.70 -15.25 18.08
C TYR A 68 -11.71 -15.18 19.26
N ALA A 69 -10.72 -14.29 19.18
CA ALA A 69 -9.78 -14.04 20.26
C ALA A 69 -10.37 -13.20 21.41
N ASN A 70 -11.64 -12.78 21.31
CA ASN A 70 -12.33 -11.93 22.28
C ASN A 70 -11.63 -10.58 22.54
N ILE A 71 -10.92 -10.05 21.55
CA ILE A 71 -10.19 -8.78 21.64
C ILE A 71 -11.11 -7.64 21.16
N ASP A 72 -11.70 -6.93 22.10
CA ASP A 72 -12.56 -5.77 21.82
C ASP A 72 -11.71 -4.59 21.33
N SER A 73 -11.74 -4.32 20.02
CA SER A 73 -10.82 -3.41 19.35
C SER A 73 -11.46 -2.63 18.22
N THR A 74 -10.95 -1.42 17.97
CA THR A 74 -11.33 -0.58 16.84
C THR A 74 -10.43 -0.92 15.66
N CYS A 75 -10.97 -1.60 14.66
CA CYS A 75 -10.22 -1.96 13.46
C CYS A 75 -10.44 -0.92 12.36
N LEU A 76 -9.36 -0.27 11.93
CA LEU A 76 -9.31 0.57 10.74
C LEU A 76 -8.61 -0.22 9.65
N GLU A 77 -9.23 -0.28 8.48
CA GLU A 77 -8.53 -0.75 7.29
C GLU A 77 -7.66 0.39 6.78
N SER A 78 -6.35 0.29 7.00
CA SER A 78 -5.41 1.02 6.16
C SER A 78 -5.39 0.28 4.84
N THR A 79 -6.23 0.74 3.91
CA THR A 79 -6.12 0.34 2.52
C THR A 79 -4.75 0.84 2.02
N CYS A 80 -3.68 0.11 2.33
CA CYS A 80 -2.43 0.19 1.60
C CYS A 80 -2.80 -0.20 0.19
N ARG A 81 -2.96 0.84 -0.62
CA ARG A 81 -3.23 0.82 -2.04
C ARG A 81 -2.00 0.30 -2.79
N GLU A 82 -1.36 -0.78 -2.32
CA GLU A 82 -0.33 -1.52 -3.06
C GLU A 82 -0.95 -2.40 -4.16
N THR A 83 -2.26 -2.28 -4.43
CA THR A 83 -2.91 -3.00 -5.52
C THR A 83 -3.90 -2.16 -6.34
N LEU A 84 -3.72 -0.83 -6.41
CA LEU A 84 -4.42 0.02 -7.39
C LEU A 84 -3.53 1.13 -7.97
N SER A 85 -2.32 0.78 -8.41
CA SER A 85 -1.65 1.46 -9.54
C SER A 85 -1.73 0.60 -10.81
N ALA A 86 -2.82 -0.18 -10.95
CA ALA A 86 -3.18 -0.85 -12.20
C ALA A 86 -4.22 -0.05 -13.00
N SER A 87 -4.23 1.28 -12.87
CA SER A 87 -5.01 2.16 -13.75
C SER A 87 -4.45 3.58 -13.76
N LYS A 88 -3.29 3.72 -14.41
CA LYS A 88 -2.99 4.84 -15.32
C LYS A 88 -1.78 4.43 -16.16
N SER A 89 -2.06 3.61 -17.17
CA SER A 89 -1.23 3.46 -18.37
C SER A 89 0.28 3.58 -18.15
N ASP A 90 0.93 2.53 -17.63
CA ASP A 90 2.39 2.37 -17.75
C ASP A 90 2.74 2.00 -19.20
N LYS A 91 2.30 2.84 -20.16
CA LYS A 91 2.75 2.71 -21.53
C LYS A 91 4.21 3.15 -21.52
N LYS A 92 5.08 2.16 -21.59
CA LYS A 92 6.51 2.38 -21.82
C LYS A 92 6.69 2.83 -23.26
N ILE A 93 7.65 3.70 -23.47
CA ILE A 93 8.04 4.07 -24.82
C ILE A 93 8.65 2.84 -25.49
N ASP A 94 8.13 2.41 -26.64
CA ASP A 94 8.69 1.24 -27.34
C ASP A 94 9.80 1.59 -28.36
N PHE A 95 10.11 2.89 -28.52
CA PHE A 95 10.98 3.39 -29.59
C PHE A 95 11.94 4.50 -29.15
N GLY A 96 13.01 4.68 -29.92
CA GLY A 96 13.96 5.79 -29.73
C GLY A 96 14.86 5.66 -28.49
N LYS A 97 15.41 6.80 -28.06
CA LYS A 97 16.46 6.87 -27.02
C LYS A 97 15.98 6.44 -25.63
N TYR A 98 14.69 6.60 -25.33
CA TYR A 98 14.09 6.30 -24.03
C TYR A 98 13.23 5.04 -24.07
N LYS A 99 13.57 4.08 -24.96
CA LYS A 99 12.85 2.80 -25.05
C LYS A 99 12.87 2.08 -23.70
N GLY A 100 11.70 1.64 -23.24
CA GLY A 100 11.51 0.96 -21.97
C GLY A 100 11.26 1.88 -20.77
N MET A 101 11.41 3.20 -20.92
CA MET A 101 11.08 4.18 -19.89
C MET A 101 9.63 4.64 -20.01
N GLN A 102 9.04 5.09 -18.90
CA GLN A 102 7.69 5.63 -18.89
C GLN A 102 7.66 7.04 -19.50
N TYR A 103 6.54 7.44 -20.10
CA TYR A 103 6.33 8.84 -20.53
C TYR A 103 6.46 9.85 -19.37
N SER A 104 6.29 9.39 -18.12
CA SER A 104 6.47 10.18 -16.90
C SER A 104 7.92 10.40 -16.47
N GLU A 105 8.87 9.62 -16.98
CA GLU A 105 10.29 9.70 -16.56
C GLU A 105 11.14 10.51 -17.53
N ILE A 106 10.54 10.96 -18.64
CA ILE A 106 11.25 11.54 -19.76
C ILE A 106 11.30 13.08 -19.65
N PRO A 107 12.40 13.71 -20.11
CA PRO A 107 12.52 15.16 -20.11
C PRO A 107 11.46 15.84 -20.99
N ASP A 108 10.97 17.01 -20.55
CA ASP A 108 9.93 17.78 -21.26
C ASP A 108 10.33 18.14 -22.69
N VAL A 109 11.60 18.45 -22.90
CA VAL A 109 12.18 18.73 -24.23
C VAL A 109 11.93 17.57 -25.21
N TYR A 110 12.01 16.33 -24.71
CA TYR A 110 11.78 15.15 -25.54
C TYR A 110 10.29 14.85 -25.74
N LEU A 111 9.43 15.15 -24.76
CA LEU A 111 7.96 15.10 -24.91
C LEU A 111 7.47 16.10 -25.97
N LEU A 112 8.00 17.33 -25.98
CA LEU A 112 7.70 18.33 -27.01
C LEU A 112 8.19 17.89 -28.39
N TRP A 113 9.39 17.29 -28.46
CA TRP A 113 9.91 16.72 -29.69
C TRP A 113 9.03 15.56 -30.19
N LEU A 114 8.57 14.68 -29.30
CA LEU A 114 7.65 13.59 -29.59
C LEU A 114 6.33 14.12 -30.16
N LYS A 115 5.72 15.14 -29.56
CA LYS A 115 4.49 15.76 -30.08
C LYS A 115 4.63 16.28 -31.52
N ARG A 116 5.81 16.80 -31.87
CA ARG A 116 6.10 17.34 -33.21
C ARG A 116 6.47 16.27 -34.25
N ASN A 117 7.19 15.22 -33.83
CA ASN A 117 7.81 14.25 -34.76
C ASN A 117 7.13 12.88 -34.77
N TYR A 118 6.42 12.51 -33.70
CA TYR A 118 5.74 11.23 -33.60
C TYR A 118 4.33 11.30 -34.22
N ARG A 119 4.05 10.39 -35.15
CA ARG A 119 2.74 10.25 -35.83
C ARG A 119 2.01 8.95 -35.47
N GLY A 120 2.47 8.23 -34.45
CA GLY A 120 1.89 6.94 -34.04
C GLY A 120 0.68 7.10 -33.11
N ALA A 121 0.13 5.95 -32.69
CA ALA A 121 -1.08 5.85 -31.87
C ALA A 121 -0.93 6.46 -30.46
N ASP A 122 0.29 6.62 -29.93
CA ASP A 122 0.53 7.16 -28.59
C ASP A 122 0.52 8.71 -28.52
N ARG A 123 0.07 9.39 -29.59
CA ARG A 123 -0.04 10.86 -29.61
C ARG A 123 -1.01 11.38 -28.54
N GLU A 124 -2.11 10.69 -28.30
CA GLU A 124 -3.09 11.06 -27.27
C GLU A 124 -2.50 10.93 -25.86
N LEU A 125 -1.62 9.96 -25.64
CA LEU A 125 -0.88 9.80 -24.38
C LEU A 125 0.13 10.91 -24.17
N ILE A 126 0.87 11.28 -25.22
CA ILE A 126 1.83 12.39 -25.18
C ILE A 126 1.10 13.71 -24.86
N ASP A 127 -0.06 13.97 -25.47
CA ASP A 127 -0.85 15.18 -25.21
C ASP A 127 -1.44 15.19 -23.79
N SER A 128 -1.91 14.03 -23.30
CA SER A 128 -2.37 13.89 -21.92
C SER A 128 -1.24 14.14 -20.91
N GLN A 129 -0.03 13.65 -21.20
CA GLN A 129 1.14 13.85 -20.34
C GLN A 129 1.62 15.31 -20.34
N LEU A 130 1.57 16.00 -21.48
CA LEU A 130 1.87 17.43 -21.58
C LEU A 130 0.87 18.28 -20.79
N LYS A 131 -0.44 17.98 -20.94
CA LYS A 131 -1.50 18.61 -20.13
C LYS A 131 -1.32 18.38 -18.63
N ALA A 132 -0.93 17.18 -18.22
CA ALA A 132 -0.65 16.86 -16.82
C ALA A 132 0.51 17.68 -16.23
N ARG A 133 1.46 18.12 -17.08
CA ARG A 133 2.61 18.94 -16.69
C ARG A 133 2.42 20.44 -16.92
N GLY A 134 1.28 20.87 -17.47
CA GLY A 134 0.98 22.28 -17.73
C GLY A 134 1.79 22.90 -18.87
N LEU A 135 2.22 22.09 -19.85
CA LEU A 135 3.06 22.47 -21.00
C LEU A 135 2.30 22.43 -22.34
#